data_AF-A0A7C7RLD1-F1
#
_entry.id   AF-A0A7C7RLD1-F1
#
_cell.length_a   1.000
_cell.length_b   1.000
_cell.length_c   1.000
_cell.angle_alpha   90.00
_cell.angle_beta   90.00
_cell.angle_gamma   90.00
#
_symmetry.space_group_name_H-M   'P 1'
#
loop_
_entity.id
_entity.type
_entity.pdbx_description
1 polymer ?
#
loop_
_entity_poly.entity_id
_entity_poly.type
_entity_poly.pdbx_seq_one_letter_code
_entity_poly.pdbx_strand_id
1 'polypeptide(L)'
;MAKKVITGMLKTNVHDHWLYKVRMQELENLLLALGYSPVYRVIQTRRSPNTAYLFGPGKVGEIKEKLRMYDADLFAVYNILTSKQKWNLERKLGVEVLDRYEVTLKIFEQEAKDVLSNLQIKLAILQKSFPYIKYRASVRYKRMRAGFRGGGEYAYHRVLRAVQKRIKKTRTKIERLMELKEERILRRKEEGSIVVLSGYYNAGKTSLFNALTGLDKPVSDAPFTTLSSKYSSIMGGRVFLVDTIGFVIDLDPRLFHSFKLNLLDLKYADAIILVLDVSEKVELIKLKLREGLSLIRGLRGETNSVFLALNKIDKLNEEELSSRIESLEGDLRDMPYTKVSALTGKGLDDLLKKLDKFLTITKGETLIFEEL
;
A
#
# COMPACT_ATOMS: atom_id res chain seq x y z
N MET A 1 -12.79 24.63 -1.73
CA MET A 1 -12.83 24.01 -3.07
C MET A 1 -11.76 22.94 -3.15
N ALA A 2 -12.10 21.74 -3.63
CA ALA A 2 -11.11 20.67 -3.82
C ALA A 2 -10.10 21.07 -4.91
N LYS A 3 -8.82 20.80 -4.68
CA LYS A 3 -7.76 21.13 -5.66
C LYS A 3 -7.90 20.21 -6.87
N LYS A 4 -8.01 20.78 -8.07
CA LYS A 4 -8.15 19.99 -9.29
C LYS A 4 -6.82 19.34 -9.68
N VAL A 5 -6.88 18.11 -10.16
CA VAL A 5 -5.72 17.34 -10.60
C VAL A 5 -5.96 16.68 -11.95
N ILE A 6 -4.96 16.72 -12.83
CA ILE A 6 -4.94 15.89 -14.02
C ILE A 6 -4.13 14.63 -13.73
N THR A 7 -4.67 13.47 -14.10
CA THR A 7 -4.01 12.18 -13.91
C THR A 7 -3.40 11.68 -15.22
N GLY A 8 -2.29 10.97 -15.13
CA GLY A 8 -1.53 10.52 -16.29
C GLY A 8 -0.97 9.12 -16.13
N MET A 9 -0.97 8.32 -17.19
CA MET A 9 -0.24 7.05 -17.23
C MET A 9 0.40 6.80 -18.60
N LEU A 10 1.65 6.36 -18.54
CA LEU A 10 2.32 5.72 -19.65
C LEU A 10 2.07 4.21 -19.59
N LYS A 11 1.37 3.70 -20.61
CA LYS A 11 1.13 2.28 -20.82
C LYS A 11 2.24 1.70 -21.69
N THR A 12 3.07 0.84 -21.11
CA THR A 12 4.18 0.18 -21.83
C THR A 12 3.77 -1.14 -22.48
N ASN A 13 2.85 -1.87 -21.87
CA ASN A 13 2.27 -3.07 -22.44
C ASN A 13 1.01 -2.72 -23.25
N VAL A 14 1.03 -2.91 -24.57
CA VAL A 14 -0.10 -2.59 -25.45
C VAL A 14 -1.34 -3.45 -25.17
N HIS A 15 -1.14 -4.68 -24.72
CA HIS A 15 -2.21 -5.67 -24.45
C HIS A 15 -2.83 -5.53 -23.04
N ASP A 16 -2.40 -4.54 -22.25
CA ASP A 16 -3.06 -4.22 -20.99
C ASP A 16 -4.41 -3.50 -21.27
N HIS A 17 -5.48 -4.26 -21.52
CA HIS A 17 -6.79 -3.72 -21.91
C HIS A 17 -7.69 -3.30 -20.73
N TRP A 18 -7.54 -3.94 -19.57
CA TRP A 18 -8.39 -3.69 -18.41
C TRP A 18 -7.60 -3.21 -17.18
N LEU A 19 -6.39 -3.72 -16.97
CA LEU A 19 -5.62 -3.45 -15.76
C LEU A 19 -5.18 -1.98 -15.69
N TYR A 20 -4.87 -1.32 -16.81
CA TYR A 20 -4.60 0.12 -16.80
C TYR A 20 -5.79 0.95 -16.28
N LYS A 21 -7.04 0.51 -16.53
CA LYS A 21 -8.23 1.22 -16.03
C LYS A 21 -8.31 1.09 -14.52
N VAL A 22 -8.05 -0.11 -13.98
CA VAL A 22 -8.00 -0.39 -12.55
C VAL A 22 -6.89 0.43 -11.88
N ARG A 23 -5.70 0.44 -12.48
CA ARG A 23 -4.54 1.24 -12.04
C ARG A 23 -4.84 2.74 -11.99
N MET A 24 -5.47 3.26 -13.04
CA MET A 24 -5.85 4.68 -13.07
C MET A 24 -6.94 5.01 -12.06
N GLN A 25 -7.95 4.15 -11.92
CA GLN A 25 -8.98 4.30 -10.90
C GLN A 25 -8.37 4.31 -9.51
N GLU A 26 -7.41 3.42 -9.27
CA GLU A 26 -6.66 3.35 -8.02
C GLU A 26 -5.93 4.66 -7.72
N LEU A 27 -5.19 5.23 -8.70
CA LEU A 27 -4.55 6.54 -8.51
C LEU A 27 -5.57 7.65 -8.22
N GLU A 28 -6.71 7.63 -8.88
CA GLU A 28 -7.77 8.61 -8.67
C GLU A 28 -8.40 8.48 -7.28
N ASN A 29 -8.63 7.26 -6.80
CA ASN A 29 -9.11 6.99 -5.44
C ASN A 29 -8.10 7.49 -4.39
N LEU A 30 -6.80 7.27 -4.62
CA LEU A 30 -5.72 7.80 -3.77
C LEU A 30 -5.75 9.33 -3.73
N LEU A 31 -5.96 9.99 -4.88
CA LEU A 31 -6.02 11.45 -4.97
C LEU A 31 -7.29 12.03 -4.33
N LEU A 32 -8.43 11.35 -4.47
CA LEU A 32 -9.69 11.71 -3.81
C LEU A 32 -9.55 11.66 -2.29
N ALA A 33 -8.90 10.61 -1.76
CA ALA A 33 -8.62 10.49 -0.33
C ALA A 33 -7.75 11.65 0.20
N LEU A 34 -6.85 12.18 -0.64
CA LEU A 34 -6.04 13.37 -0.33
C LEU A 34 -6.79 14.72 -0.49
N GLY A 35 -8.06 14.69 -0.90
CA GLY A 35 -8.87 15.89 -1.15
C GLY A 35 -8.61 16.56 -2.51
N TYR A 36 -7.98 15.88 -3.46
CA TYR A 36 -7.88 16.34 -4.85
C TYR A 36 -9.06 15.83 -5.67
N SER A 37 -9.49 16.61 -6.66
CA SER A 37 -10.54 16.24 -7.61
C SER A 37 -9.93 15.92 -8.97
N PRO A 38 -9.86 14.65 -9.39
CA PRO A 38 -9.44 14.28 -10.74
C PRO A 38 -10.41 14.84 -11.78
N VAL A 39 -9.92 15.70 -12.68
CA VAL A 39 -10.76 16.39 -13.68
C VAL A 39 -10.50 15.92 -15.11
N TYR A 40 -9.34 15.31 -15.37
CA TYR A 40 -8.99 14.80 -16.68
C TYR A 40 -7.97 13.67 -16.58
N ARG A 41 -8.10 12.67 -17.45
CA ARG A 41 -7.23 11.51 -17.52
C ARG A 41 -6.45 11.48 -18.83
N VAL A 42 -5.13 11.33 -18.73
CA VAL A 42 -4.21 11.28 -19.88
C VAL A 42 -3.56 9.90 -19.96
N ILE A 43 -3.78 9.19 -21.06
CA ILE A 43 -3.12 7.92 -21.34
C ILE A 43 -2.23 8.06 -22.57
N GLN A 44 -1.00 7.56 -22.48
CA GLN A 44 -0.13 7.41 -23.64
C GLN A 44 0.40 5.98 -23.69
N THR A 45 0.22 5.32 -24.83
CA THR A 45 0.81 3.99 -25.08
C THR A 45 2.14 4.15 -25.82
N ARG A 46 3.23 3.63 -25.26
CA ARG A 46 4.56 3.58 -25.91
C ARG A 46 5.34 2.37 -25.44
N ARG A 47 6.16 1.77 -26.31
CA ARG A 47 7.03 0.63 -25.94
C ARG A 47 8.01 0.95 -24.80
N SER A 48 8.49 2.18 -24.74
CA SER A 48 9.45 2.62 -23.73
C SER A 48 9.20 4.06 -23.26
N PRO A 49 9.55 4.37 -22.00
CA PRO A 49 9.42 5.71 -21.44
C PRO A 49 10.40 6.68 -22.09
N ASN A 50 9.97 7.91 -22.31
CA ASN A 50 10.87 8.98 -22.70
C ASN A 50 11.82 9.32 -21.53
N THR A 51 13.11 9.38 -21.81
CA THR A 51 14.16 9.63 -20.80
C THR A 51 14.08 11.03 -20.19
N ALA A 52 13.49 11.99 -20.88
CA ALA A 52 13.34 13.36 -20.42
C ALA A 52 12.02 13.63 -19.69
N TYR A 53 10.90 13.03 -20.12
CA TYR A 53 9.56 13.40 -19.63
C TYR A 53 8.65 12.24 -19.24
N LEU A 54 9.09 10.97 -19.36
CA LEU A 54 8.23 9.76 -19.36
C LEU A 54 7.32 9.71 -20.60
N PHE A 55 6.52 10.75 -20.83
CA PHE A 55 5.67 10.96 -21.99
C PHE A 55 6.45 11.50 -23.19
N GLY A 56 5.88 11.38 -24.39
CA GLY A 56 6.40 12.05 -25.59
C GLY A 56 6.23 13.57 -25.52
N PRO A 57 7.12 14.37 -26.15
CA PRO A 57 7.09 15.84 -26.04
C PRO A 57 5.77 16.46 -26.53
N GLY A 58 5.15 15.93 -27.60
CA GLY A 58 3.84 16.39 -28.05
C GLY A 58 2.74 16.16 -27.00
N LYS A 59 2.75 14.98 -26.35
CA LYS A 59 1.82 14.66 -25.26
C LYS A 59 2.03 15.56 -24.03
N VAL A 60 3.27 15.94 -23.74
CA VAL A 60 3.55 16.93 -22.67
C VAL A 60 2.97 18.30 -23.01
N GLY A 61 2.97 18.70 -24.29
CA GLY A 61 2.29 19.90 -24.78
C GLY A 61 0.78 19.83 -24.53
N GLU A 62 0.15 18.73 -24.94
CA GLU A 62 -1.28 18.47 -24.72
C GLU A 62 -1.64 18.48 -23.22
N ILE A 63 -0.83 17.84 -22.36
CA ILE A 63 -1.03 17.88 -20.90
C ILE A 63 -1.03 19.33 -20.39
N LYS A 64 -0.10 20.16 -20.87
CA LYS A 64 -0.02 21.57 -20.47
C LYS A 64 -1.27 22.37 -20.86
N GLU A 65 -1.80 22.13 -22.04
CA GLU A 65 -3.05 22.76 -22.49
C GLU A 65 -4.23 22.32 -21.63
N LYS A 66 -4.31 21.02 -21.32
CA LYS A 66 -5.36 20.49 -20.44
C LYS A 66 -5.27 21.06 -19.03
N LEU A 67 -4.07 21.19 -18.46
CA LEU A 67 -3.88 21.81 -17.13
C LEU A 67 -4.43 23.24 -17.10
N ARG A 68 -4.23 24.03 -18.16
CA ARG A 68 -4.80 25.37 -18.29
C ARG A 68 -6.32 25.35 -18.47
N MET A 69 -6.82 24.48 -19.35
CA MET A 69 -8.24 24.36 -19.66
C MET A 69 -9.08 23.99 -18.43
N TYR A 70 -8.57 23.09 -17.60
CA TYR A 70 -9.29 22.62 -16.40
C TYR A 70 -8.96 23.42 -15.14
N ASP A 71 -7.99 24.36 -15.20
CA ASP A 71 -7.48 25.09 -14.04
C ASP A 71 -6.96 24.15 -12.95
N ALA A 72 -6.05 23.26 -13.33
CA ALA A 72 -5.48 22.24 -12.45
C ALA A 72 -4.02 22.57 -12.07
N ASP A 73 -3.75 22.63 -10.78
CA ASP A 73 -2.44 22.99 -10.20
C ASP A 73 -1.51 21.79 -9.94
N LEU A 74 -1.98 20.58 -10.29
CA LEU A 74 -1.28 19.33 -10.04
C LEU A 74 -1.40 18.39 -11.24
N PHE A 75 -0.28 17.78 -11.61
CA PHE A 75 -0.26 16.63 -12.49
C PHE A 75 0.22 15.39 -11.74
N ALA A 76 -0.66 14.40 -11.59
CA ALA A 76 -0.37 13.14 -10.91
C ALA A 76 -0.14 12.01 -11.92
N VAL A 77 0.94 11.25 -11.77
CA VAL A 77 1.34 10.22 -12.72
C VAL A 77 1.35 8.85 -12.06
N TYR A 78 0.70 7.86 -12.67
CA TYR A 78 0.66 6.49 -12.16
C TYR A 78 2.05 5.84 -12.11
N ASN A 79 2.87 6.06 -13.13
CA ASN A 79 4.22 5.52 -13.19
C ASN A 79 5.16 6.24 -12.23
N ILE A 80 6.19 5.54 -11.77
CA ILE A 80 7.27 6.13 -10.97
C ILE A 80 8.17 6.99 -11.84
N LEU A 81 8.41 8.23 -11.41
CA LEU A 81 9.25 9.18 -12.13
C LEU A 81 10.69 9.15 -11.60
N THR A 82 11.65 9.23 -12.52
CA THR A 82 13.02 9.60 -12.19
C THR A 82 13.09 11.08 -11.78
N SER A 83 14.10 11.47 -11.00
CA SER A 83 14.31 12.87 -10.62
C SER A 83 14.45 13.82 -11.82
N LYS A 84 15.06 13.34 -12.92
CA LYS A 84 15.17 14.09 -14.17
C LYS A 84 13.81 14.31 -14.83
N GLN A 85 13.01 13.24 -14.94
CA GLN A 85 11.67 13.33 -15.53
C GLN A 85 10.76 14.27 -14.74
N LYS A 86 10.71 14.12 -13.42
CA LYS A 86 9.94 15.00 -12.53
C LYS A 86 10.33 16.47 -12.73
N TRP A 87 11.62 16.77 -12.64
CA TRP A 87 12.14 18.14 -12.81
C TRP A 87 11.74 18.74 -14.17
N ASN A 88 11.90 17.98 -15.25
CA ASN A 88 11.58 18.46 -16.59
C ASN A 88 10.07 18.67 -16.78
N LEU A 89 9.24 17.78 -16.26
CA LEU A 89 7.78 17.91 -16.30
C LEU A 89 7.33 19.17 -15.53
N GLU A 90 7.76 19.35 -14.28
CA GLU A 90 7.41 20.54 -13.48
C GLU A 90 7.82 21.84 -14.19
N ARG A 91 9.01 21.87 -14.80
CA ARG A 91 9.48 23.04 -15.56
C ARG A 91 8.69 23.31 -16.83
N LYS A 92 8.24 22.27 -17.54
CA LYS A 92 7.52 22.42 -18.81
C LYS A 92 6.05 22.75 -18.58
N LEU A 93 5.43 22.06 -17.62
CA LEU A 93 4.02 22.18 -17.27
C LEU A 93 3.74 23.43 -16.42
N GLY A 94 4.65 23.79 -15.51
CA GLY A 94 4.50 24.96 -14.62
C GLY A 94 3.71 24.67 -13.34
N VAL A 95 3.44 23.39 -13.05
CA VAL A 95 2.66 22.93 -11.89
C VAL A 95 3.43 21.87 -11.08
N GLU A 96 2.96 21.54 -9.88
CA GLU A 96 3.51 20.41 -9.11
C GLU A 96 3.30 19.10 -9.88
N VAL A 97 4.28 18.20 -9.84
CA VAL A 97 4.16 16.86 -10.43
C VAL A 97 4.42 15.82 -9.34
N LEU A 98 3.44 14.95 -9.13
CA LEU A 98 3.55 13.83 -8.19
C LEU A 98 3.53 12.52 -8.97
N ASP A 99 4.49 11.66 -8.71
CA ASP A 99 4.34 10.26 -9.10
C ASP A 99 3.52 9.48 -8.08
N ARG A 100 3.11 8.27 -8.45
CA ARG A 100 2.26 7.44 -7.60
C ARG A 100 2.86 7.16 -6.24
N TYR A 101 4.17 6.91 -6.18
CA TYR A 101 4.86 6.69 -4.91
C TYR A 101 4.75 7.91 -4.00
N GLU A 102 4.90 9.12 -4.53
CA GLU A 102 4.72 10.36 -3.78
C GLU A 102 3.26 10.58 -3.35
N VAL A 103 2.28 10.25 -4.20
CA VAL A 103 0.86 10.28 -3.82
C VAL A 103 0.60 9.32 -2.65
N THR A 104 1.11 8.09 -2.71
CA THR A 104 0.98 7.11 -1.62
C THR A 104 1.63 7.61 -0.33
N LEU A 105 2.84 8.18 -0.39
CA LEU A 105 3.49 8.78 0.79
C LEU A 105 2.68 9.91 1.42
N LYS A 106 2.01 10.75 0.62
CA LYS A 106 1.15 11.82 1.15
C LYS A 106 -0.05 11.26 1.91
N ILE A 107 -0.66 10.16 1.45
CA ILE A 107 -1.78 9.53 2.18
C ILE A 107 -1.28 8.98 3.50
N PHE A 108 -0.14 8.30 3.46
CA PHE A 108 0.46 7.77 4.67
C PHE A 108 0.78 8.86 5.69
N GLU A 109 1.26 10.02 5.23
CA GLU A 109 1.51 11.16 6.12
C GLU A 109 0.24 11.67 6.81
N GLN A 110 -0.92 11.62 6.14
CA GLN A 110 -2.21 11.98 6.74
C GLN A 110 -2.71 10.94 7.76
N GLU A 111 -2.49 9.65 7.48
CA GLU A 111 -2.99 8.55 8.31
C GLU A 111 -2.07 8.18 9.49
N ALA A 112 -0.80 8.62 9.48
CA ALA A 112 0.19 8.18 10.46
C ALA A 112 -0.03 8.80 11.84
N LYS A 113 -0.64 8.04 12.74
CA LYS A 113 -0.90 8.46 14.13
C LYS A 113 0.23 8.11 15.09
N ASP A 114 0.95 7.01 14.86
CA ASP A 114 2.00 6.55 15.75
C ASP A 114 3.40 7.10 15.38
N VAL A 115 4.29 7.16 16.36
CA VAL A 115 5.62 7.75 16.22
C VAL A 115 6.49 6.99 15.22
N LEU A 116 6.38 5.66 15.19
CA LEU A 116 7.23 4.80 14.37
C LEU A 116 6.86 4.92 12.88
N SER A 117 5.57 4.77 12.56
CA SER A 117 5.05 5.00 11.20
C SER A 117 5.40 6.40 10.71
N ASN A 118 5.22 7.43 11.55
CA ASN A 118 5.59 8.80 11.21
C ASN A 118 7.08 8.95 10.85
N LEU A 119 7.98 8.33 11.61
CA LEU A 119 9.41 8.38 11.33
C LEU A 119 9.74 7.66 10.02
N GLN A 120 9.11 6.52 9.76
CA GLN A 120 9.31 5.74 8.54
C GLN A 120 8.85 6.50 7.29
N ILE A 121 7.68 7.11 7.34
CA ILE A 121 7.15 7.93 6.23
C ILE A 121 8.07 9.13 5.99
N LYS A 122 8.50 9.82 7.06
CA LYS A 122 9.48 10.92 6.93
C LYS A 122 10.79 10.45 6.33
N LEU A 123 11.31 9.28 6.71
CA LEU A 123 12.49 8.70 6.09
C LEU A 123 12.28 8.45 4.59
N ALA A 124 11.15 7.86 4.21
CA ALA A 124 10.79 7.58 2.83
C ALA A 124 10.70 8.86 1.97
N ILE A 125 10.07 9.92 2.51
CA ILE A 125 9.98 11.24 1.88
C ILE A 125 11.39 11.83 1.70
N LEU A 126 12.25 11.76 2.72
CA LEU A 126 13.63 12.25 2.62
C LEU A 126 14.43 11.48 1.57
N GLN A 127 14.30 10.15 1.53
CA GLN A 127 15.00 9.30 0.56
C GLN A 127 14.54 9.56 -0.88
N LYS A 128 13.23 9.77 -1.10
CA LYS A 128 12.67 10.10 -2.42
C LYS A 128 13.03 11.51 -2.88
N SER A 129 13.01 12.48 -1.96
CA SER A 129 13.32 13.87 -2.27
C SER A 129 14.81 14.13 -2.47
N PHE A 130 15.70 13.41 -1.77
CA PHE A 130 17.15 13.62 -1.84
C PHE A 130 17.75 13.61 -3.26
N PRO A 131 17.52 12.58 -4.12
CA PRO A 131 18.06 12.58 -5.48
C PRO A 131 17.49 13.72 -6.33
N TYR A 132 16.24 14.11 -6.09
CA TYR A 132 15.62 15.26 -6.77
C TYR A 132 16.25 16.59 -6.33
N ILE A 133 16.48 16.80 -5.03
CA ILE A 133 17.18 17.99 -4.50
C ILE A 133 18.59 18.08 -5.07
N LYS A 134 19.32 16.96 -5.09
CA LYS A 134 20.66 16.86 -5.69
C LYS A 134 20.63 17.22 -7.17
N TYR A 135 19.67 16.68 -7.93
CA TYR A 135 19.53 16.96 -9.35
C TYR A 135 19.24 18.44 -9.61
N ARG A 136 18.23 19.00 -8.95
CA ARG A 136 17.82 20.42 -9.05
C ARG A 136 19.00 21.36 -8.84
N ALA A 137 19.79 21.10 -7.81
CA ALA A 137 20.94 21.92 -7.50
C ALA A 137 22.07 21.78 -8.54
N SER A 138 22.33 20.56 -9.03
CA SER A 138 23.32 20.34 -10.09
C SER A 138 22.99 21.12 -11.37
N VAL A 139 21.71 21.20 -11.75
CA VAL A 139 21.24 21.94 -12.92
C VAL A 139 21.36 23.45 -12.73
N ARG A 140 20.99 23.97 -11.55
CA ARG A 140 21.17 25.39 -11.22
C ARG A 140 22.65 25.79 -11.23
N TYR A 141 23.50 24.92 -10.69
CA TYR A 141 24.93 25.18 -10.60
C TYR A 141 25.62 25.21 -11.97
N LYS A 142 25.28 24.29 -12.88
CA LYS A 142 25.77 24.32 -14.28
C LYS A 142 25.45 25.65 -14.99
N ARG A 143 24.32 26.30 -14.67
CA ARG A 143 23.97 27.62 -15.22
C ARG A 143 24.79 28.77 -14.61
N MET A 144 25.21 28.66 -13.35
CA MET A 144 25.97 29.70 -12.64
C MET A 144 27.48 29.70 -12.95
N ARG A 145 28.05 28.56 -13.38
CA ARG A 145 29.45 28.45 -13.84
C ARG A 145 29.79 29.29 -15.08
N ALA A 146 28.82 29.93 -15.73
CA ALA A 146 29.07 30.89 -16.80
C ALA A 146 29.57 32.27 -16.30
N GLY A 147 29.69 32.51 -14.98
CA GLY A 147 30.25 33.80 -14.52
C GLY A 147 30.54 34.06 -13.03
N PHE A 148 30.25 33.16 -12.07
CA PHE A 148 30.40 33.51 -10.63
C PHE A 148 31.25 32.53 -9.80
N ARG A 149 32.29 33.06 -9.16
CA ARG A 149 33.26 32.37 -8.29
C ARG A 149 32.66 31.95 -6.93
N GLY A 150 32.89 30.69 -6.53
CA GLY A 150 33.13 30.23 -5.15
C GLY A 150 31.98 30.05 -4.16
N GLY A 151 31.04 31.00 -4.02
CA GLY A 151 30.09 31.01 -2.90
C GLY A 151 28.96 29.96 -2.96
N GLY A 152 28.53 29.58 -4.17
CA GLY A 152 27.38 28.71 -4.38
C GLY A 152 27.61 27.22 -4.08
N GLU A 153 28.85 26.73 -4.23
CA GLU A 153 29.17 25.31 -3.97
C GLU A 153 29.05 24.96 -2.48
N TYR A 154 29.61 25.78 -1.59
CA TYR A 154 29.60 25.53 -0.14
C TYR A 154 28.19 25.51 0.46
N ALA A 155 27.31 26.43 0.03
CA ALA A 155 25.92 26.48 0.50
C ALA A 155 25.12 25.24 0.07
N TYR A 156 25.31 24.77 -1.17
CA TYR A 156 24.67 23.56 -1.68
C TYR A 156 25.13 22.29 -0.94
N HIS A 157 26.45 22.14 -0.76
CA HIS A 157 26.99 21.02 0.01
C HIS A 157 26.49 21.02 1.46
N ARG A 158 26.20 22.19 2.03
CA ARG A 158 25.59 22.29 3.37
C ARG A 158 24.16 21.74 3.38
N VAL A 159 23.32 22.10 2.40
CA VAL A 159 21.94 21.59 2.29
C VAL A 159 21.91 20.07 2.11
N LEU A 160 22.73 19.53 1.20
CA LEU A 160 22.81 18.07 1.02
C LEU A 160 23.28 17.34 2.27
N ARG A 161 24.33 17.85 2.93
CA ARG A 161 24.83 17.28 4.19
C ARG A 161 23.78 17.32 5.29
N ALA A 162 22.99 18.39 5.36
CA ALA A 162 21.89 18.48 6.32
C ALA A 162 20.81 17.41 6.08
N VAL A 163 20.42 17.17 4.82
CA VAL A 163 19.45 16.11 4.46
C VAL A 163 20.02 14.72 4.80
N GLN A 164 21.29 14.45 4.47
CA GLN A 164 21.94 13.18 4.81
C GLN A 164 22.03 12.95 6.32
N LYS A 165 22.37 13.99 7.09
CA LYS A 165 22.40 13.92 8.56
C LYS A 165 21.01 13.61 9.12
N ARG A 166 19.95 14.20 8.57
CA ARG A 166 18.56 13.90 8.93
C ARG A 166 18.20 12.45 8.61
N ILE A 167 18.52 11.96 7.41
CA ILE A 167 18.31 10.55 7.02
C ILE A 167 18.99 9.62 8.03
N LYS A 168 20.28 9.85 8.34
CA LYS A 168 21.02 9.02 9.30
C LYS A 168 20.37 9.05 10.69
N LYS A 169 20.05 10.23 11.21
CA LYS A 169 19.42 10.39 12.54
C LYS A 169 18.05 9.69 12.61
N THR A 170 17.22 9.87 11.58
CA THR A 170 15.89 9.23 11.52
C THR A 170 16.02 7.71 11.46
N ARG A 171 16.97 7.19 10.67
CA ARG A 171 17.24 5.75 10.57
C ARG A 171 17.62 5.13 11.91
N THR A 172 18.57 5.72 12.63
CA THR A 172 18.98 5.23 13.96
C THR A 172 17.83 5.28 14.97
N LYS A 173 16.96 6.30 14.90
CA LYS A 173 15.77 6.36 15.77
C LYS A 173 14.76 5.27 15.44
N ILE A 174 14.56 4.97 14.15
CA ILE A 174 13.70 3.88 13.70
C ILE A 174 14.25 2.56 14.23
N GLU A 175 15.54 2.26 14.02
CA GLU A 175 16.21 1.02 14.44
C GLU A 175 15.93 0.68 15.93
N ARG A 176 16.11 1.64 16.84
CA ARG A 176 15.81 1.45 18.28
C ARG A 176 14.34 1.16 18.58
N LEU A 177 13.42 1.83 17.89
CA LEU A 177 11.99 1.59 18.06
C LEU A 177 11.55 0.26 17.43
N MET A 178 12.32 -0.26 16.47
CA MET A 178 12.09 -1.58 15.87
C MET A 178 12.32 -2.68 16.90
N GLU A 179 13.46 -2.63 17.58
CA GLU A 179 13.85 -3.61 18.61
C GLU A 179 12.75 -3.73 19.69
N LEU A 180 12.29 -2.59 20.21
CA LEU A 180 11.20 -2.56 21.19
C LEU A 180 9.86 -3.10 20.66
N LYS A 181 9.56 -2.95 19.36
CA LYS A 181 8.34 -3.53 18.77
C LYS A 181 8.48 -5.04 18.63
N GLU A 182 9.64 -5.50 18.19
CA GLU A 182 9.94 -6.92 18.02
C GLU A 182 9.86 -7.68 19.34
N GLU A 183 10.47 -7.15 20.41
CA GLU A 183 10.36 -7.70 21.77
C GLU A 183 8.90 -7.87 22.22
N ARG A 184 8.03 -6.89 21.93
CA ARG A 184 6.60 -6.97 22.26
C ARG A 184 5.87 -8.04 21.47
N ILE A 185 6.24 -8.26 20.21
CA ILE A 185 5.65 -9.31 19.38
C ILE A 185 6.07 -10.68 19.90
N LEU A 186 7.35 -10.85 20.22
CA LEU A 186 7.88 -12.10 20.75
C LEU A 186 7.23 -12.46 22.09
N ARG A 187 7.09 -11.49 23.01
CA ARG A 187 6.39 -11.73 24.28
C ARG A 187 4.94 -12.18 24.08
N ARG A 188 4.20 -11.56 23.15
CA ARG A 188 2.83 -12.01 22.83
C ARG A 188 2.79 -13.40 22.23
N LYS A 189 3.83 -13.78 21.48
CA LYS A 189 3.96 -15.11 20.89
C LYS A 189 4.18 -16.19 21.95
N GLU A 190 4.83 -15.83 23.06
CA GLU A 190 4.94 -16.71 24.24
C GLU A 190 3.60 -16.83 24.99
N GLU A 191 2.81 -15.75 25.03
CA GLU A 191 1.49 -15.72 25.69
C GLU A 191 0.37 -16.41 24.88
N GLY A 192 0.49 -16.49 23.55
CA GLY A 192 -0.56 -17.05 22.69
C GLY A 192 -0.22 -17.08 21.19
N SER A 193 -1.17 -17.52 20.36
CA SER A 193 -1.01 -17.56 18.91
C SER A 193 -1.23 -16.19 18.28
N ILE A 194 -0.35 -15.75 17.38
CA ILE A 194 -0.51 -14.50 16.64
C ILE A 194 -1.19 -14.80 15.29
N VAL A 195 -2.39 -14.25 15.09
CA VAL A 195 -3.13 -14.37 13.83
C VAL A 195 -3.24 -13.01 13.16
N VAL A 196 -2.77 -12.90 11.93
CA VAL A 196 -2.71 -11.62 11.22
C VAL A 196 -3.72 -11.55 10.09
N LEU A 197 -4.56 -10.52 10.11
CA LEU A 197 -5.41 -10.18 8.97
C LEU A 197 -4.58 -9.43 7.92
N SER A 198 -4.56 -9.94 6.71
CA SER A 198 -3.81 -9.41 5.56
C SER A 198 -4.70 -9.27 4.34
N GLY A 199 -4.30 -8.44 3.36
CA GLY A 199 -5.07 -8.23 2.13
C GLY A 199 -5.21 -6.77 1.73
N TYR A 200 -5.86 -6.54 0.59
CA TYR A 200 -5.97 -5.21 -0.02
C TYR A 200 -6.81 -4.25 0.83
N TYR A 201 -6.60 -2.95 0.68
CA TYR A 201 -7.51 -1.97 1.26
C TYR A 201 -8.92 -2.19 0.71
N ASN A 202 -9.92 -1.87 1.54
CA ASN A 202 -11.32 -2.21 1.31
C ASN A 202 -11.61 -3.72 1.15
N ALA A 203 -10.69 -4.65 1.41
CA ALA A 203 -11.06 -6.08 1.47
C ALA A 203 -11.97 -6.41 2.68
N GLY A 204 -12.12 -5.46 3.62
CA GLY A 204 -12.90 -5.62 4.84
C GLY A 204 -12.11 -6.20 6.02
N LYS A 205 -10.78 -6.03 6.05
CA LYS A 205 -9.92 -6.46 7.18
C LYS A 205 -10.35 -5.85 8.51
N THR A 206 -10.49 -4.53 8.59
CA THR A 206 -10.89 -3.84 9.82
C THR A 206 -12.33 -4.18 10.21
N SER A 207 -13.23 -4.36 9.24
CA SER A 207 -14.59 -4.85 9.51
C SER A 207 -14.56 -6.27 10.08
N LEU A 208 -13.75 -7.17 9.51
CA LEU A 208 -13.60 -8.54 10.00
C LEU A 208 -12.96 -8.55 11.39
N PHE A 209 -11.96 -7.69 11.62
CA PHE A 209 -11.37 -7.49 12.92
C PHE A 209 -12.43 -7.07 13.95
N ASN A 210 -13.23 -6.06 13.64
CA ASN A 210 -14.29 -5.57 14.51
C ASN A 210 -15.30 -6.67 14.83
N ALA A 211 -15.78 -7.38 13.80
CA ALA A 211 -16.74 -8.45 13.96
C ALA A 211 -16.22 -9.62 14.83
N LEU A 212 -14.94 -9.98 14.68
CA LEU A 212 -14.32 -11.05 15.48
C LEU A 212 -13.93 -10.63 16.91
N THR A 213 -13.83 -9.33 17.18
CA THR A 213 -13.34 -8.81 18.48
C THR A 213 -14.41 -8.08 19.28
N GLY A 214 -15.54 -7.74 18.67
CA GLY A 214 -16.57 -6.88 19.26
C GLY A 214 -16.16 -5.40 19.37
N LEU A 215 -15.04 -5.01 18.77
CA LEU A 215 -14.57 -3.62 18.79
C LEU A 215 -15.20 -2.79 17.68
N ASP A 216 -15.37 -1.48 17.90
CA ASP A 216 -15.92 -0.55 16.91
C ASP A 216 -14.83 0.40 16.38
N LYS A 217 -13.89 -0.14 15.60
CA LYS A 217 -12.85 0.69 14.97
C LYS A 217 -13.40 1.37 13.71
N PRO A 218 -12.94 2.60 13.40
CA PRO A 218 -13.32 3.28 12.17
C PRO A 218 -13.02 2.45 10.92
N VAL A 219 -14.05 2.20 10.12
CA VAL A 219 -13.94 1.58 8.80
C VAL A 219 -14.10 2.67 7.75
N SER A 220 -13.23 2.67 6.74
CA SER A 220 -13.31 3.61 5.62
C SER A 220 -12.83 2.93 4.34
N ASP A 221 -13.40 3.36 3.21
CA ASP A 221 -12.99 2.95 1.87
C ASP A 221 -11.64 3.57 1.46
N ALA A 222 -11.15 4.55 2.22
CA ALA A 222 -9.84 5.14 2.00
C ALA A 222 -8.73 4.09 2.19
N PRO A 223 -7.69 4.10 1.34
CA PRO A 223 -6.54 3.24 1.53
C PRO A 223 -5.75 3.66 2.77
N PHE A 224 -5.13 2.68 3.42
CA PHE A 224 -4.18 2.87 4.54
C PHE A 224 -4.74 3.43 5.84
N THR A 225 -6.05 3.29 6.08
CA THR A 225 -6.73 3.64 7.34
C THR A 225 -6.11 2.98 8.58
N THR A 226 -5.56 1.77 8.43
CA THR A 226 -4.81 1.07 9.47
C THR A 226 -3.31 1.06 9.13
N LEU A 227 -2.58 2.09 9.52
CA LEU A 227 -1.12 2.12 9.33
C LEU A 227 -0.35 1.30 10.37
N SER A 228 -0.71 1.42 11.66
CA SER A 228 -0.11 0.64 12.73
C SER A 228 -0.96 -0.58 13.08
N SER A 229 -0.27 -1.69 13.32
CA SER A 229 -0.87 -2.95 13.74
C SER A 229 -1.70 -2.75 15.01
N LYS A 230 -2.92 -3.29 15.01
CA LYS A 230 -3.81 -3.26 16.17
C LYS A 230 -4.09 -4.67 16.65
N TYR A 231 -3.89 -4.91 17.93
CA TYR A 231 -4.05 -6.21 18.55
C TYR A 231 -5.35 -6.24 19.35
N SER A 232 -6.04 -7.37 19.33
CA SER A 232 -7.03 -7.72 20.33
C SER A 232 -6.88 -9.20 20.63
N SER A 233 -7.13 -9.56 21.89
CA SER A 233 -7.26 -10.97 22.23
C SER A 233 -8.66 -11.46 21.84
N ILE A 234 -8.72 -12.68 21.33
CA ILE A 234 -9.95 -13.42 21.05
C ILE A 234 -9.81 -14.85 21.61
N MET A 235 -10.89 -15.60 21.61
CA MET A 235 -10.90 -17.03 22.03
C MET A 235 -10.33 -17.22 23.46
N GLY A 236 -10.78 -16.38 24.38
CA GLY A 236 -10.45 -16.48 25.81
C GLY A 236 -8.98 -16.20 26.15
N GLY A 237 -8.26 -15.40 25.36
CA GLY A 237 -6.85 -15.09 25.63
C GLY A 237 -5.88 -15.75 24.66
N ARG A 238 -6.25 -16.89 24.07
CA ARG A 238 -5.34 -17.80 23.35
C ARG A 238 -4.83 -17.25 22.02
N VAL A 239 -5.56 -16.34 21.41
CA VAL A 239 -5.23 -15.80 20.08
C VAL A 239 -5.16 -14.27 20.15
N PHE A 240 -4.03 -13.73 19.70
CA PHE A 240 -3.89 -12.31 19.40
C PHE A 240 -4.22 -12.07 17.92
N LEU A 241 -5.42 -11.56 17.66
CA LEU A 241 -5.80 -11.11 16.32
C LEU A 241 -5.17 -9.75 16.04
N VAL A 242 -4.60 -9.60 14.85
CA VAL A 242 -3.89 -8.39 14.43
C VAL A 242 -4.50 -7.83 13.14
N ASP A 243 -5.05 -6.62 13.21
CA ASP A 243 -5.37 -5.84 12.01
C ASP A 243 -4.10 -5.12 11.53
N THR A 244 -3.76 -5.28 10.25
CA THR A 244 -2.54 -4.72 9.66
C THR A 244 -2.83 -3.81 8.49
N ILE A 245 -1.76 -3.21 7.95
CA ILE A 245 -1.84 -2.33 6.80
C ILE A 245 -2.44 -3.01 5.58
N GLY A 246 -3.44 -2.34 4.99
CA GLY A 246 -3.99 -2.78 3.71
C GLY A 246 -3.06 -2.48 2.54
N PHE A 247 -2.90 -3.46 1.65
CA PHE A 247 -2.12 -3.28 0.42
C PHE A 247 -2.91 -2.50 -0.64
N VAL A 248 -2.19 -1.84 -1.54
CA VAL A 248 -2.70 -1.29 -2.80
C VAL A 248 -2.09 -2.04 -3.97
N ILE A 249 -2.73 -1.97 -5.14
CA ILE A 249 -2.24 -2.60 -6.39
C ILE A 249 -0.89 -2.01 -6.77
N ASP A 250 0.05 -2.79 -7.31
CA ASP A 250 1.43 -2.38 -7.59
C ASP A 250 2.07 -1.55 -6.45
N LEU A 251 1.96 -2.00 -5.20
CA LEU A 251 2.64 -1.34 -4.08
C LEU A 251 4.16 -1.30 -4.35
N ASP A 252 4.73 -0.11 -4.39
CA ASP A 252 6.14 0.07 -4.75
C ASP A 252 7.07 -0.64 -3.76
N PRO A 253 8.08 -1.39 -4.23
CA PRO A 253 8.96 -2.13 -3.33
C PRO A 253 9.72 -1.27 -2.30
N ARG A 254 9.95 0.01 -2.59
CA ARG A 254 10.58 0.96 -1.67
C ARG A 254 9.67 1.28 -0.47
N LEU A 255 8.36 1.14 -0.65
CA LEU A 255 7.40 1.20 0.44
C LEU A 255 7.53 -0.01 1.36
N PHE A 256 7.84 -1.22 0.88
CA PHE A 256 8.10 -2.37 1.77
C PHE A 256 9.22 -2.10 2.76
N HIS A 257 10.32 -1.46 2.33
CA HIS A 257 11.40 -1.12 3.26
C HIS A 257 10.93 -0.12 4.33
N SER A 258 10.04 0.79 3.94
CA SER A 258 9.46 1.80 4.83
C SER A 258 8.37 1.22 5.74
N PHE A 259 7.72 0.11 5.38
CA PHE A 259 6.66 -0.55 6.15
C PHE A 259 7.04 -1.91 6.71
N LYS A 260 8.31 -2.31 6.61
CA LYS A 260 8.83 -3.61 7.08
C LYS A 260 8.38 -3.93 8.51
N LEU A 261 8.19 -2.89 9.33
CA LEU A 261 7.71 -2.99 10.70
C LEU A 261 6.21 -3.18 10.86
N ASN A 262 5.40 -2.54 10.03
CA ASN A 262 3.95 -2.76 10.01
C ASN A 262 3.61 -4.14 9.42
N LEU A 263 4.60 -4.76 8.75
CA LEU A 263 4.57 -6.13 8.26
C LEU A 263 5.37 -7.10 9.14
N LEU A 264 5.95 -6.64 10.27
CA LEU A 264 6.71 -7.50 11.18
C LEU A 264 5.79 -8.54 11.83
N ASP A 265 4.54 -8.16 12.06
CA ASP A 265 3.51 -9.08 12.56
C ASP A 265 3.30 -10.26 11.61
N LEU A 266 3.31 -10.02 10.29
CA LEU A 266 3.22 -11.10 9.29
C LEU A 266 4.41 -12.05 9.37
N LYS A 267 5.61 -11.54 9.69
CA LYS A 267 6.82 -12.38 9.83
C LYS A 267 6.67 -13.37 11.00
N TYR A 268 6.11 -12.92 12.12
CA TYR A 268 6.00 -13.70 13.35
C TYR A 268 4.67 -14.45 13.51
N ALA A 269 3.70 -14.21 12.62
CA ALA A 269 2.37 -14.80 12.66
C ALA A 269 2.40 -16.33 12.65
N ASP A 270 1.58 -16.94 13.48
CA ASP A 270 1.34 -18.39 13.46
C ASP A 270 0.33 -18.74 12.36
N ALA A 271 -0.63 -17.85 12.09
CA ALA A 271 -1.50 -17.93 10.92
C ALA A 271 -1.75 -16.56 10.30
N ILE A 272 -2.00 -16.54 8.99
CA ILE A 272 -2.35 -15.35 8.23
C ILE A 272 -3.70 -15.58 7.59
N ILE A 273 -4.68 -14.71 7.90
CA ILE A 273 -5.95 -14.67 7.20
C ILE A 273 -5.82 -13.66 6.07
N LEU A 274 -5.67 -14.13 4.84
CA LEU A 274 -5.69 -13.29 3.65
C LEU A 274 -7.15 -13.04 3.24
N VAL A 275 -7.61 -11.82 3.49
CA VAL A 275 -8.97 -11.37 3.19
C VAL A 275 -9.05 -10.90 1.74
N LEU A 276 -9.99 -11.46 0.99
CA LEU A 276 -10.29 -11.12 -0.40
C LEU A 276 -11.73 -10.65 -0.53
N ASP A 277 -11.95 -9.57 -1.28
CA ASP A 277 -13.30 -9.11 -1.60
C ASP A 277 -13.83 -9.90 -2.81
N VAL A 278 -14.78 -10.81 -2.60
CA VAL A 278 -15.32 -11.62 -3.70
C VAL A 278 -16.34 -10.90 -4.56
N SER A 279 -16.79 -9.70 -4.17
CA SER A 279 -17.68 -8.88 -4.99
C SER A 279 -16.96 -8.22 -6.18
N GLU A 280 -15.63 -8.20 -6.17
CA GLU A 280 -14.81 -7.66 -7.26
C GLU A 280 -14.77 -8.60 -8.47
N LYS A 281 -14.39 -8.07 -9.65
CA LYS A 281 -14.16 -8.85 -10.89
C LYS A 281 -13.21 -10.04 -10.65
N VAL A 282 -13.51 -11.22 -11.22
CA VAL A 282 -12.70 -12.44 -11.02
C VAL A 282 -11.23 -12.18 -11.30
N GLU A 283 -10.92 -11.49 -12.39
CA GLU A 283 -9.54 -11.20 -12.80
C GLU A 283 -8.81 -10.35 -11.76
N LEU A 284 -9.53 -9.44 -11.10
CA LEU A 284 -8.99 -8.61 -10.03
C LEU A 284 -8.78 -9.42 -8.75
N ILE A 285 -9.71 -10.30 -8.40
CA ILE A 285 -9.56 -11.21 -7.26
C ILE A 285 -8.32 -12.09 -7.46
N LYS A 286 -8.17 -12.70 -8.64
CA LYS A 286 -7.02 -13.53 -8.99
C LYS A 286 -5.71 -12.76 -8.92
N LEU A 287 -5.69 -11.52 -9.41
CA LEU A 287 -4.53 -10.64 -9.32
C LEU A 287 -4.16 -10.37 -7.85
N LYS A 288 -5.14 -9.98 -7.03
CA LYS A 288 -4.95 -9.68 -5.60
C LYS A 288 -4.52 -10.90 -4.79
N LEU A 289 -5.07 -12.08 -5.08
CA LEU A 289 -4.65 -13.34 -4.47
C LEU A 289 -3.17 -13.62 -4.80
N ARG A 290 -2.80 -13.57 -6.09
CA ARG A 290 -1.44 -13.85 -6.54
C ARG A 290 -0.42 -12.87 -5.96
N GLU A 291 -0.71 -11.57 -6.05
CA GLU A 291 0.15 -10.53 -5.49
C GLU A 291 0.25 -10.66 -3.97
N GLY A 292 -0.88 -10.82 -3.27
CA GLY A 292 -0.93 -11.00 -1.82
C GLY A 292 -0.09 -12.19 -1.34
N LEU A 293 -0.21 -13.34 -2.01
CA LEU A 293 0.62 -14.51 -1.72
C LEU A 293 2.09 -14.28 -2.02
N SER A 294 2.42 -13.60 -3.14
CA SER A 294 3.81 -13.26 -3.46
C SER A 294 4.43 -12.34 -2.39
N LEU A 295 3.64 -11.42 -1.83
CA LEU A 295 4.10 -10.55 -0.75
C LEU A 295 4.36 -11.32 0.54
N ILE A 296 3.40 -12.18 0.92
CA ILE A 296 3.55 -13.05 2.11
C ILE A 296 4.79 -13.95 1.95
N ARG A 297 4.95 -14.58 0.78
CA ARG A 297 6.13 -15.40 0.48
C ARG A 297 7.43 -14.60 0.52
N GLY A 298 7.45 -13.38 0.00
CA GLY A 298 8.63 -12.52 0.06
C GLY A 298 9.04 -12.10 1.47
N LEU A 299 8.09 -12.07 2.42
CA LEU A 299 8.34 -11.73 3.82
C LEU A 299 8.68 -12.94 4.70
N ARG A 300 8.05 -14.09 4.45
CA ARG A 300 8.17 -15.30 5.29
C ARG A 300 9.03 -16.42 4.69
N GLY A 301 9.22 -16.43 3.38
CA GLY A 301 9.78 -17.57 2.65
C GLY A 301 8.76 -18.66 2.29
N GLU A 302 7.59 -18.69 2.92
CA GLU A 302 6.55 -19.71 2.73
C GLU A 302 5.12 -19.14 2.77
N THR A 303 4.15 -19.95 2.38
CA THR A 303 2.71 -19.60 2.37
C THR A 303 1.82 -20.64 3.06
N ASN A 304 2.41 -21.60 3.77
CA ASN A 304 1.68 -22.74 4.35
C ASN A 304 0.76 -22.34 5.51
N SER A 305 1.01 -21.18 6.12
CA SER A 305 0.23 -20.57 7.20
C SER A 305 -0.89 -19.64 6.71
N VAL A 306 -1.21 -19.64 5.41
CA VAL A 306 -2.21 -18.75 4.82
C VAL A 306 -3.56 -19.43 4.74
N PHE A 307 -4.56 -18.78 5.34
CA PHE A 307 -5.96 -19.10 5.27
C PHE A 307 -6.71 -17.99 4.52
N LEU A 308 -7.64 -18.35 3.63
CA LEU A 308 -8.36 -17.36 2.82
C LEU A 308 -9.72 -17.03 3.44
N ALA A 309 -9.99 -15.74 3.65
CA ALA A 309 -11.32 -15.24 3.98
C ALA A 309 -11.93 -14.58 2.74
N LEU A 310 -12.84 -15.29 2.08
CA LEU A 310 -13.60 -14.80 0.93
C LEU A 310 -14.74 -13.91 1.45
N ASN A 311 -14.44 -12.62 1.57
CA ASN A 311 -15.28 -11.64 2.26
C ASN A 311 -16.25 -10.89 1.32
N LYS A 312 -17.26 -10.25 1.91
CA LYS A 312 -18.33 -9.50 1.24
C LYS A 312 -19.29 -10.35 0.42
N ILE A 313 -19.55 -11.58 0.88
CA ILE A 313 -20.56 -12.45 0.25
C ILE A 313 -21.97 -11.85 0.30
N ASP A 314 -22.23 -10.90 1.20
CA ASP A 314 -23.49 -10.16 1.30
C ASP A 314 -23.82 -9.31 0.06
N LYS A 315 -22.82 -9.02 -0.78
CA LYS A 315 -23.00 -8.25 -2.03
C LYS A 315 -23.35 -9.11 -3.25
N LEU A 316 -23.38 -10.43 -3.08
CA LEU A 316 -23.60 -11.38 -4.15
C LEU A 316 -24.81 -12.24 -3.83
N ASN A 317 -25.58 -12.61 -4.84
CA ASN A 317 -26.55 -13.70 -4.68
C ASN A 317 -25.84 -15.06 -4.68
N GLU A 318 -26.54 -16.14 -4.33
CA GLU A 318 -25.94 -17.47 -4.20
C GLU A 318 -25.42 -18.04 -5.55
N GLU A 319 -26.06 -17.70 -6.68
CA GLU A 319 -25.60 -18.12 -8.01
C GLU A 319 -24.29 -17.41 -8.41
N GLU A 320 -24.23 -16.09 -8.22
CA GLU A 320 -23.05 -15.28 -8.46
C GLU A 320 -21.88 -15.73 -7.58
N LEU A 321 -22.14 -15.98 -6.29
CA LEU A 321 -21.14 -16.45 -5.34
C LEU A 321 -20.59 -17.81 -5.77
N SER A 322 -21.46 -18.75 -6.13
CA SER A 322 -21.07 -20.09 -6.57
C SER A 322 -20.21 -20.02 -7.83
N SER A 323 -20.66 -19.27 -8.84
CA SER A 323 -19.90 -19.04 -10.07
C SER A 323 -18.54 -18.37 -9.81
N ARG A 324 -18.47 -17.45 -8.84
CA ARG A 324 -17.20 -16.80 -8.45
C ARG A 324 -16.20 -17.80 -7.89
N ILE A 325 -16.67 -18.67 -7.01
CA ILE A 325 -15.82 -19.64 -6.33
C ILE A 325 -15.32 -20.68 -7.31
N GLU A 326 -16.21 -21.22 -8.15
CA GLU A 326 -15.85 -22.15 -9.23
C GLU A 326 -14.76 -21.56 -10.13
N SER A 327 -14.92 -20.29 -10.52
CA SER A 327 -13.92 -19.57 -11.32
C SER A 327 -12.56 -19.40 -10.63
N LEU A 328 -12.51 -19.47 -9.30
CA LEU A 328 -11.30 -19.31 -8.49
C LEU A 328 -10.66 -20.64 -8.10
N GLU A 329 -11.33 -21.78 -8.21
CA GLU A 329 -10.86 -23.09 -7.71
C GLU A 329 -9.42 -23.41 -8.14
N GLY A 330 -9.11 -23.23 -9.44
CA GLY A 330 -7.76 -23.48 -9.97
C GLY A 330 -6.67 -22.55 -9.39
N ASP A 331 -7.03 -21.36 -8.92
CA ASP A 331 -6.10 -20.41 -8.27
C ASP A 331 -6.00 -20.64 -6.76
N LEU A 332 -7.02 -21.22 -6.13
CA LEU A 332 -7.06 -21.51 -4.69
C LEU A 332 -6.12 -22.67 -4.30
N ARG A 333 -5.82 -23.61 -5.22
CA ARG A 333 -4.78 -24.66 -5.06
C ARG A 333 -4.78 -25.32 -3.66
N ASP A 334 -5.93 -25.85 -3.26
CA ASP A 334 -6.16 -26.53 -1.97
C ASP A 334 -5.95 -25.66 -0.72
N MET A 335 -5.73 -24.34 -0.86
CA MET A 335 -5.64 -23.44 0.28
C MET A 335 -6.96 -23.43 1.04
N PRO A 336 -6.93 -23.57 2.38
CA PRO A 336 -8.14 -23.55 3.16
C PRO A 336 -8.80 -22.17 3.07
N TYR A 337 -10.10 -22.16 2.78
CA TYR A 337 -10.86 -20.93 2.66
C TYR A 337 -12.21 -20.99 3.39
N THR A 338 -12.73 -19.82 3.73
CA THR A 338 -14.10 -19.66 4.26
C THR A 338 -14.79 -18.47 3.59
N LYS A 339 -16.08 -18.65 3.31
CA LYS A 339 -16.98 -17.64 2.78
C LYS A 339 -17.51 -16.81 3.95
N VAL A 340 -17.23 -15.52 3.98
CA VAL A 340 -17.61 -14.65 5.11
C VAL A 340 -18.26 -13.36 4.65
N SER A 341 -19.12 -12.81 5.50
CA SER A 341 -19.47 -11.40 5.46
C SER A 341 -19.10 -10.79 6.80
N ALA A 342 -18.05 -9.98 6.80
CA ALA A 342 -17.67 -9.19 7.97
C ALA A 342 -18.75 -8.17 8.38
N LEU A 343 -19.67 -7.81 7.46
CA LEU A 343 -20.75 -6.87 7.73
C LEU A 343 -21.93 -7.53 8.43
N THR A 344 -22.35 -8.72 7.97
CA THR A 344 -23.53 -9.41 8.50
C THR A 344 -23.20 -10.47 9.55
N GLY A 345 -21.93 -10.86 9.68
CA GLY A 345 -21.48 -11.93 10.56
C GLY A 345 -21.61 -13.35 9.97
N LYS A 346 -22.20 -13.49 8.77
CA LYS A 346 -22.36 -14.80 8.09
C LYS A 346 -20.98 -15.44 7.89
N GLY A 347 -20.82 -16.68 8.36
CA GLY A 347 -19.61 -17.50 8.18
C GLY A 347 -18.45 -17.22 9.15
N LEU A 348 -18.60 -16.30 10.11
CA LEU A 348 -17.53 -16.00 11.08
C LEU A 348 -17.28 -17.15 12.06
N ASP A 349 -18.32 -17.87 12.49
CA ASP A 349 -18.16 -19.03 13.37
C ASP A 349 -17.40 -20.17 12.67
N ASP A 350 -17.70 -20.42 11.39
CA ASP A 350 -16.97 -21.40 10.58
C ASP A 350 -15.50 -20.99 10.39
N LEU A 351 -15.26 -19.70 10.17
CA LEU A 351 -13.90 -19.15 10.09
C LEU A 351 -13.12 -19.40 11.39
N LEU A 352 -13.72 -19.11 12.55
CA LEU A 352 -13.08 -19.32 13.86
C LEU A 352 -12.83 -20.79 14.14
N LYS A 353 -13.80 -21.68 13.87
CA LYS A 353 -13.64 -23.14 14.06
C LYS A 353 -12.51 -23.70 13.19
N LYS A 354 -12.45 -23.31 11.91
CA LYS A 354 -11.38 -23.74 11.00
C LYS A 354 -10.03 -23.16 11.39
N LEU A 355 -9.97 -21.92 11.85
CA LEU A 355 -8.76 -21.29 12.34
C LEU A 355 -8.23 -22.01 13.59
N ASP A 356 -9.09 -22.34 14.55
CA ASP A 356 -8.70 -23.07 15.77
C ASP A 356 -8.12 -24.44 15.44
N LYS A 357 -8.79 -25.19 14.55
CA LYS A 357 -8.29 -26.47 14.04
C LYS A 357 -6.94 -26.32 13.33
N PHE A 358 -6.78 -25.27 12.52
CA PHE A 358 -5.54 -24.98 11.83
C PHE A 358 -4.38 -24.70 12.81
N LEU A 359 -4.62 -23.85 13.83
CA LEU A 359 -3.63 -23.52 14.85
C LEU A 359 -3.25 -24.74 15.71
N THR A 360 -4.24 -25.56 16.06
CA THR A 360 -4.08 -26.83 16.81
C THR A 360 -3.16 -27.80 16.07
N ILE A 361 -3.40 -28.05 14.78
CA ILE A 361 -2.57 -28.93 13.95
C ILE A 361 -1.14 -28.40 13.85
N THR A 362 -0.98 -27.08 13.73
CA THR A 362 0.33 -26.45 13.53
C THR A 362 1.16 -26.40 14.82
N LYS A 363 0.51 -26.35 15.99
CA LYS A 363 1.17 -26.33 17.31
C LYS A 363 1.28 -27.71 17.98
N GLY A 364 0.60 -28.74 17.45
CA GLY A 364 0.61 -30.09 18.03
C GLY A 364 -0.19 -30.23 19.33
N GLU A 365 -1.07 -29.26 19.65
CA GLU A 365 -1.86 -29.24 20.88
C GLU A 365 -3.35 -29.33 20.56
N THR A 366 -3.99 -30.46 20.91
CA THR A 366 -5.44 -30.65 20.85
C THR A 366 -6.11 -29.78 21.91
N LEU A 367 -6.78 -28.69 21.51
CA LEU A 367 -7.50 -27.81 22.44
C LEU A 367 -8.99 -28.17 22.45
N ILE A 368 -9.48 -28.57 23.62
CA ILE A 368 -10.86 -28.97 23.89
C ILE A 368 -11.73 -27.70 23.94
N PHE A 369 -12.82 -27.68 23.17
CA PHE A 369 -13.84 -26.64 23.28
C PHE A 369 -14.68 -26.88 24.53
N GLU A 370 -14.73 -25.91 25.44
CA GLU A 370 -15.92 -25.73 26.29
C GLU A 370 -16.91 -24.88 25.50
N GLU A 371 -18.10 -25.44 25.29
CA GLU A 371 -19.20 -24.90 24.50
C GLU A 371 -19.69 -23.54 25.07
N LEU A 372 -19.96 -22.59 24.18
CA LEU A 372 -20.75 -21.38 24.47
C LEU A 372 -22.18 -21.58 23.96
#